data_AF-K2F569-F1
#
_entry.id   AF-K2F569-F1
#
_cell.length_a   1.000
_cell.length_b   1.000
_cell.length_c   1.000
_cell.angle_alpha   90.00
_cell.angle_beta   90.00
_cell.angle_gamma   90.00
#
_symmetry.space_group_name_H-M   'P 1'
#
loop_
_entity.id
_entity.type
_entity.pdbx_description
1 polymer ?
#
loop_
_entity_poly.entity_id
_entity_poly.type
_entity_poly.pdbx_seq_one_letter_code
_entity_poly.pdbx_strand_id
1 'polypeptide(L)'
;MTTPVINWHSESAEFATRKLNIDPAEGLSAAAAQARLAETGANRLAEKPPRSAWLKFFDQFKSFLIIILLAAALLAGLVGDLTDAIVIAAVVLANALLGFLQEHRAES
;
A
#
# COMPACT_ATOMS: atom_id res chain seq x y z
N MET A 1 -23.21 34.72 -12.14
CA MET A 1 -24.03 33.62 -12.69
C MET A 1 -23.14 32.40 -12.81
N THR A 2 -23.25 31.42 -11.90
CA THR A 2 -22.45 30.19 -11.93
C THR A 2 -23.17 29.16 -12.80
N THR A 3 -22.57 28.73 -13.89
CA THR A 3 -23.09 27.65 -14.74
C THR A 3 -23.23 26.37 -13.90
N PRO A 4 -24.41 25.71 -13.88
CA PRO A 4 -24.58 24.49 -13.11
C PRO A 4 -23.64 23.40 -13.65
N VAL A 5 -22.82 22.84 -12.78
CA VAL A 5 -21.99 21.67 -13.11
C VAL A 5 -22.92 20.47 -13.19
N ILE A 6 -23.21 20.00 -14.39
CA ILE A 6 -23.99 18.76 -14.59
C ILE A 6 -23.10 17.59 -14.16
N ASN A 7 -23.59 16.77 -13.23
CA ASN A 7 -22.86 15.58 -12.83
C ASN A 7 -22.92 14.54 -13.95
N TRP A 8 -21.81 13.84 -14.21
CA TRP A 8 -21.70 12.86 -15.29
C TRP A 8 -22.79 11.77 -15.26
N HIS A 9 -23.29 11.41 -14.09
CA HIS A 9 -24.34 10.39 -13.90
C HIS A 9 -25.75 10.90 -14.25
N SER A 10 -25.91 12.21 -14.49
CA SER A 10 -27.16 12.86 -14.86
C SER A 10 -27.17 13.37 -16.30
N GLU A 11 -26.09 13.16 -17.06
CA GLU A 11 -26.02 13.44 -18.50
C GLU A 11 -26.77 12.36 -19.29
N SER A 12 -27.45 12.73 -20.39
CA SER A 12 -28.06 11.75 -21.29
C SER A 12 -26.98 10.99 -22.07
N ALA A 13 -27.31 9.77 -22.50
CA ALA A 13 -26.38 8.93 -23.26
C ALA A 13 -25.91 9.63 -24.55
N GLU A 14 -26.80 10.34 -25.24
CA GLU A 14 -26.50 11.07 -26.49
C GLU A 14 -25.59 12.28 -26.26
N PHE A 15 -25.63 12.86 -25.05
CA PHE A 15 -24.73 13.94 -24.68
C PHE A 15 -23.35 13.39 -24.35
N ALA A 16 -23.27 12.29 -23.59
CA ALA A 16 -22.02 11.63 -23.23
C ALA A 16 -21.27 11.11 -24.47
N THR A 17 -21.96 10.49 -25.44
CA THR A 17 -21.33 9.99 -26.68
C THR A 17 -20.81 11.11 -27.56
N ARG A 18 -21.55 12.22 -27.68
CA ARG A 18 -21.06 13.43 -28.38
C ARG A 18 -19.86 14.05 -27.69
N LYS A 19 -19.90 14.18 -26.36
CA LYS A 19 -18.78 14.70 -25.55
C LYS A 19 -17.52 13.83 -25.68
N LEU A 20 -17.69 12.52 -25.78
CA LEU A 20 -16.61 11.54 -25.98
C LEU A 20 -16.30 11.29 -27.47
N ASN A 21 -16.95 12.01 -28.39
CA ASN A 21 -16.82 11.88 -29.84
C ASN A 21 -16.77 10.40 -30.29
N ILE A 22 -17.79 9.63 -29.93
CA ILE A 22 -17.87 8.19 -30.19
C ILE A 22 -19.25 7.83 -30.74
N ASP A 23 -19.28 6.94 -31.73
CA ASP A 23 -20.52 6.28 -32.15
C ASP A 23 -20.80 5.10 -31.21
N PRO A 24 -21.95 5.06 -30.50
CA PRO A 24 -22.29 3.95 -29.62
C PRO A 24 -22.50 2.61 -30.35
N ALA A 25 -22.82 2.60 -31.64
CA ALA A 25 -23.01 1.37 -32.42
C ALA A 25 -21.68 0.75 -32.88
N GLU A 26 -20.68 1.58 -33.18
CA GLU A 26 -19.37 1.14 -33.72
C GLU A 26 -18.26 1.15 -32.65
N GLY A 27 -18.40 1.94 -31.59
CA GLY A 27 -17.40 2.10 -30.55
C GLY A 27 -16.19 2.93 -31.00
N LEU A 28 -15.03 2.73 -30.35
CA LEU A 28 -13.78 3.39 -30.73
C LEU A 28 -13.01 2.55 -31.74
N SER A 29 -12.44 3.21 -32.75
CA SER A 29 -11.42 2.61 -33.57
C SER A 29 -10.14 2.36 -32.77
N ALA A 30 -9.34 1.38 -33.20
CA ALA A 30 -8.06 1.06 -32.55
C ALA A 30 -7.12 2.28 -32.48
N ALA A 31 -7.10 3.11 -33.54
CA ALA A 31 -6.30 4.34 -33.58
C ALA A 31 -6.78 5.36 -32.55
N ALA A 32 -8.10 5.58 -32.42
CA ALA A 32 -8.67 6.51 -31.43
C ALA A 32 -8.47 6.01 -30.00
N ALA A 33 -8.59 4.70 -29.77
CA ALA A 33 -8.31 4.09 -28.47
C ALA A 33 -6.83 4.25 -28.08
N GLN A 34 -5.90 4.07 -29.02
CA GLN A 34 -4.47 4.21 -28.77
C GLN A 34 -4.04 5.66 -28.53
N ALA A 35 -4.62 6.61 -29.28
CA ALA A 35 -4.40 8.04 -29.02
C ALA A 35 -4.86 8.43 -27.61
N ARG A 36 -6.06 7.99 -27.19
CA ARG A 36 -6.58 8.24 -25.84
C ARG A 36 -5.72 7.58 -24.77
N LEU A 37 -5.25 6.35 -24.99
CA LEU A 37 -4.35 5.67 -24.05
C LEU A 37 -3.06 6.45 -23.85
N ALA A 38 -2.52 7.08 -24.90
CA ALA A 38 -1.33 7.92 -24.80
C ALA A 38 -1.59 9.23 -24.04
N GLU A 39 -2.79 9.80 -24.15
CA GLU A 39 -3.18 11.06 -23.50
C GLU A 39 -3.61 10.87 -22.03
N THR A 40 -4.47 9.90 -21.76
CA THR A 40 -5.06 9.68 -20.42
C THR A 40 -4.27 8.68 -19.58
N GLY A 41 -3.36 7.93 -20.21
CA GLY A 41 -2.69 6.79 -19.60
C GLY A 41 -3.61 5.57 -19.46
N ALA A 42 -3.03 4.48 -18.98
CA ALA A 42 -3.77 3.27 -18.68
C ALA A 42 -4.76 3.52 -17.54
N ASN A 43 -5.98 2.97 -17.67
CA ASN A 43 -6.94 2.94 -16.57
C ASN A 43 -6.49 1.91 -15.51
N ARG A 44 -5.41 2.23 -14.81
CA ARG A 44 -4.89 1.48 -13.67
C ARG A 44 -4.61 2.46 -12.54
N LEU A 45 -5.02 2.08 -11.34
CA LEU A 45 -4.65 2.80 -10.13
C LEU A 45 -3.14 2.68 -9.94
N ALA A 46 -2.50 3.78 -9.58
CA ALA A 46 -1.09 3.76 -9.20
C ALA A 46 -0.93 2.92 -7.93
N GLU A 47 -0.34 1.73 -8.07
CA GLU A 47 0.04 0.92 -6.93
C GLU A 47 1.24 1.59 -6.25
N LYS A 48 1.15 1.78 -4.94
CA LYS A 48 2.33 2.19 -4.17
C LYS A 48 3.36 1.06 -4.25
N PRO A 49 4.65 1.38 -4.47
CA PRO A 49 5.66 0.35 -4.45
C PRO A 49 5.61 -0.39 -3.11
N PRO A 50 5.73 -1.73 -3.13
CA PRO A 50 5.76 -2.52 -1.91
C PRO A 50 6.89 -2.02 -1.02
N ARG A 51 6.59 -1.79 0.26
CA ARG A 51 7.61 -1.38 1.23
C ARG A 51 8.51 -2.57 1.52
N SER A 52 9.82 -2.40 1.31
CA SER A 52 10.82 -3.45 1.54
C SER A 52 10.71 -4.02 2.97
N ALA A 53 10.71 -5.34 3.08
CA ALA A 53 10.54 -6.05 4.34
C ALA A 53 11.60 -5.68 5.40
N TRP A 54 12.84 -5.41 5.00
CA TRP A 54 13.89 -4.92 5.90
C TRP A 54 13.54 -3.57 6.54
N LEU A 55 12.89 -2.65 5.81
CA LEU A 55 12.45 -1.38 6.39
C LEU A 55 11.36 -1.59 7.47
N LYS A 56 10.44 -2.54 7.25
CA LYS A 56 9.40 -2.88 8.23
C LYS A 56 10.01 -3.52 9.49
N PHE A 57 11.00 -4.39 9.33
CA PHE A 57 11.77 -4.95 10.44
C PHE A 57 12.41 -3.86 11.31
N PHE A 58 13.05 -2.86 10.70
CA PHE A 58 13.62 -1.72 11.44
C PHE A 58 12.56 -0.81 12.08
N ASP A 59 11.38 -0.68 11.50
CA ASP A 59 10.27 0.06 12.12
C ASP A 59 9.77 -0.61 13.40
N GLN A 60 9.89 -1.94 13.55
CA GLN A 60 9.56 -2.63 14.79
C GLN A 60 10.42 -2.10 15.97
N PHE A 61 11.71 -1.82 15.75
CA PHE A 61 12.60 -1.27 16.78
C PHE A 61 12.26 0.16 17.19
N LYS A 62 11.43 0.86 16.41
CA LYS A 62 10.88 2.18 16.78
C LYS A 62 9.63 2.08 17.63
N SER A 63 9.06 0.88 17.79
CA SER A 63 7.90 0.66 18.64
C SER A 63 8.25 0.88 20.10
N PHE A 64 7.48 1.72 20.79
CA PHE A 64 7.63 1.99 22.21
C PHE A 64 7.70 0.70 23.06
N LEU A 65 6.88 -0.31 22.70
CA LEU A 65 6.87 -1.60 23.38
C LEU A 65 8.19 -2.36 23.20
N ILE A 66 8.76 -2.38 21.98
CA ILE A 66 10.05 -3.05 21.74
C ILE A 66 11.18 -2.34 22.49
N ILE A 67 11.17 -1.01 22.54
CA ILE A 67 12.15 -0.25 23.31
C ILE A 67 12.09 -0.63 24.80
N ILE A 68 10.89 -0.79 25.36
CA ILE A 68 10.72 -1.27 26.74
C ILE A 68 11.29 -2.68 26.91
N LEU A 69 11.01 -3.61 26.00
CA LEU A 69 11.53 -4.97 26.07
C LEU A 69 13.06 -5.01 25.97
N LEU A 70 13.65 -4.20 25.08
CA LEU A 70 15.11 -4.09 24.97
C LEU A 70 15.73 -3.51 26.25
N ALA A 71 15.10 -2.49 26.85
CA ALA A 71 15.54 -1.96 28.14
C ALA A 71 15.43 -3.01 29.26
N ALA A 72 14.34 -3.78 29.30
CA ALA A 72 14.17 -4.86 30.27
C ALA A 72 15.21 -5.98 30.10
N ALA A 73 15.49 -6.40 28.86
CA ALA A 73 16.53 -7.38 28.57
C ALA A 73 17.91 -6.90 28.99
N LEU A 74 18.21 -5.61 28.77
CA LEU A 74 19.47 -4.99 29.14
C LEU A 74 19.62 -4.89 30.67
N LEU A 75 18.55 -4.51 31.38
CA LEU A 75 18.52 -4.51 32.84
C LEU A 75 18.67 -5.92 33.42
N ALA A 76 17.97 -6.93 32.87
CA ALA A 76 18.12 -8.32 33.30
C ALA A 76 19.56 -8.83 33.12
N GLY A 77 20.17 -8.53 31.96
CA GLY A 77 21.57 -8.86 31.70
C GLY A 77 22.54 -8.18 32.67
N LEU A 78 22.28 -6.91 33.04
CA LEU A 78 23.09 -6.19 34.04
C LEU A 78 22.94 -6.74 35.46
N VAL A 79 21.75 -7.23 35.82
CA VAL A 79 21.49 -7.87 37.12
C VAL A 79 22.11 -9.28 37.19
N GLY A 80 22.58 -9.81 36.06
CA GLY A 80 23.19 -11.14 35.95
C GLY A 80 22.18 -12.25 35.69
N ASP A 81 20.91 -11.92 35.47
CA ASP A 81 19.89 -12.87 35.04
C ASP A 81 19.93 -13.03 33.52
N LEU A 82 20.91 -13.81 33.06
CA LEU A 82 21.06 -14.13 31.64
C LEU A 82 19.85 -14.90 31.09
N THR A 83 19.13 -15.65 31.93
CA THR A 83 18.00 -16.47 31.48
C THR A 83 16.86 -15.57 31.01
N ASP A 84 16.47 -14.61 31.84
CA ASP A 84 15.42 -13.66 31.49
C ASP A 84 15.81 -12.78 30.30
N ALA A 85 17.06 -12.31 30.24
CA ALA A 85 17.55 -11.54 29.10
C ALA A 85 17.46 -12.32 27.77
N ILE A 86 17.83 -13.61 27.78
CA ILE A 86 17.76 -14.48 26.61
C ILE A 86 16.31 -14.74 26.20
N VAL A 87 15.40 -14.97 27.16
CA VAL A 87 13.98 -15.19 26.88
C VAL A 87 13.36 -13.96 26.21
N ILE A 88 13.62 -12.77 26.73
CA ILE A 88 13.10 -11.52 26.16
C ILE A 88 13.66 -11.31 24.74
N ALA A 89 14.97 -11.52 24.54
CA ALA A 89 15.59 -11.41 23.23
C ALA A 89 15.00 -12.40 22.22
N ALA A 90 14.75 -13.64 22.63
CA ALA A 90 14.15 -14.66 21.78
C ALA A 90 12.73 -14.29 21.34
N VAL A 91 11.91 -13.73 22.24
CA VAL A 91 10.54 -13.27 21.92
C VAL A 91 10.58 -12.12 20.90
N VAL A 92 11.46 -11.14 21.08
CA VAL A 92 11.61 -10.02 20.15
C VAL A 92 12.03 -10.51 18.76
N LEU A 93 13.00 -11.43 18.69
CA LEU A 93 13.46 -12.03 17.44
C LEU A 93 12.37 -12.86 16.76
N ALA A 94 11.61 -13.66 17.53
CA ALA A 94 10.50 -14.45 17.01
C ALA A 94 9.41 -13.57 16.41
N ASN A 95 9.02 -12.49 17.10
CA ASN A 95 8.03 -11.53 16.59
C ASN A 95 8.49 -10.87 15.28
N ALA A 96 9.77 -10.51 15.19
CA ALA A 96 10.32 -9.90 14.00
C ALA A 96 10.38 -10.89 12.80
N LEU A 97 10.74 -12.14 13.07
CA LEU A 97 10.75 -13.20 12.05
C LEU A 97 9.35 -13.55 11.56
N LEU A 98 8.37 -13.65 12.47
CA LEU A 98 6.97 -13.88 12.11
C LEU A 98 6.41 -12.74 11.26
N GLY A 99 6.70 -11.49 11.62
CA GLY A 99 6.32 -10.33 10.80
C GLY A 99 6.93 -10.39 9.39
N PHE A 100 8.20 -10.77 9.27
CA PHE A 100 8.88 -10.95 7.98
C PHE A 100 8.22 -12.06 7.13
N LEU A 101 7.92 -13.21 7.73
CA LEU A 101 7.30 -14.34 7.03
C LEU A 101 5.83 -14.08 6.65
N GLN A 102 5.08 -13.34 7.47
CA GLN A 102 3.69 -12.98 7.18
C GLN A 102 3.59 -12.06 5.97
N GLU A 103 4.49 -11.08 5.85
CA GLU A 103 4.52 -10.17 4.71
C GLU A 103 4.87 -10.88 3.40
N HIS A 104 5.85 -11.78 3.44
CA HIS A 104 6.28 -12.52 2.25
C HIS A 104 5.18 -13.45 1.68
N ARG A 105 4.14 -13.74 2.48
CA ARG A 105 2.93 -14.47 2.05
C ARG A 105 1.77 -13.56 1.63
N ALA A 106 1.80 -12.27 1.97
CA ALA A 106 0.72 -11.32 1.63
C ALA A 106 0.96 -10.65 0.27
N GLU A 107 2.19 -10.64 -0.24
CA GLU A 107 2.55 -10.17 -1.59
C GLU A 107 2.60 -11.28 -2.66
N SER A 108 2.24 -12.53 -2.31
CA SER A 108 2.20 -13.69 -3.21
C SER A 108 0.80 -14.03 -3.70
#